data_AF-A0A654ILI3-F1
#
_entry.id   AF-A0A654ILI3-F1
#
_cell.length_a   1.000
_cell.length_b   1.000
_cell.length_c   1.000
_cell.angle_alpha   90.00
_cell.angle_beta   90.00
_cell.angle_gamma   90.00
#
_symmetry.space_group_name_H-M   'P 1'
#
loop_
_entity.id
_entity.type
_entity.pdbx_description
1 polymer ?
#
loop_
_entity_poly.entity_id
_entity_poly.type
_entity_poly.pdbx_seq_one_letter_code
_entity_poly.pdbx_strand_id
1 'polypeptide(L)'
;MEFKEIVKNAVFHKVGTNANSYLKTFKDKYTKTNSFFTSPSNNTNNKIYVYDENEKIIDAFKSHSTYDQFCLTLCAFGYIENVNGTYRIIKKELTNKEIIDNMFLKSSNKDISILRQSRIITFLFNLNIINKNNHEDFELKGKRSSGVELKNLIAETSSWEKQICMDIDLIIYCLEKIKTYDFIKKENDYAK
;
A
#
# COMPACT_ATOMS: atom_id res chain seq x y z
N MET A 1 -7.68 29.97 -0.80
CA MET A 1 -6.28 29.56 -0.94
C MET A 1 -6.29 28.36 -1.86
N GLU A 2 -5.93 28.56 -3.14
CA GLU A 2 -5.98 27.50 -4.14
C GLU A 2 -5.01 26.39 -3.74
N PHE A 3 -5.41 25.13 -3.91
CA PHE A 3 -4.63 23.92 -3.60
C PHE A 3 -3.24 23.87 -4.29
N LYS A 4 -2.97 24.82 -5.20
CA LYS A 4 -1.75 24.99 -5.99
C LYS A 4 -0.55 25.59 -5.25
N GLU A 5 -0.71 26.21 -4.08
CA GLU A 5 0.40 26.93 -3.41
C GLU A 5 1.18 26.13 -2.37
N ILE A 6 0.84 24.87 -2.09
CA ILE A 6 1.27 24.18 -0.86
C ILE A 6 2.51 23.28 -1.01
N VAL A 7 3.03 23.02 -2.20
CA VAL A 7 3.93 21.86 -2.36
C VAL A 7 5.02 22.20 -3.38
N LYS A 8 6.29 22.10 -2.98
CA LYS A 8 7.50 22.31 -3.80
C LYS A 8 8.56 21.29 -3.35
N ASN A 9 9.21 20.65 -4.33
CA ASN A 9 10.42 19.82 -4.26
C ASN A 9 10.31 18.38 -3.74
N ALA A 10 10.27 17.42 -4.66
CA ALA A 10 10.10 16.02 -4.35
C ALA A 10 10.46 14.97 -5.40
N VAL A 11 10.74 13.77 -4.86
CA VAL A 11 11.23 12.58 -5.55
C VAL A 11 10.44 11.38 -5.03
N PHE A 12 9.90 10.53 -5.92
CA PHE A 12 9.14 9.33 -5.53
C PHE A 12 9.92 8.02 -5.80
N HIS A 13 9.42 6.88 -5.32
CA HIS A 13 9.94 5.55 -5.64
C HIS A 13 8.85 4.57 -6.05
N LYS A 14 9.23 3.60 -6.90
CA LYS A 14 8.40 2.52 -7.43
C LYS A 14 7.95 1.56 -6.31
N VAL A 15 6.66 1.23 -6.24
CA VAL A 15 6.18 0.07 -5.46
C VAL A 15 5.14 -0.69 -6.27
N GLY A 16 5.57 -1.22 -7.41
CA GLY A 16 4.77 -2.10 -8.25
C GLY A 16 4.41 -3.38 -7.51
N THR A 17 3.23 -3.40 -6.90
CA THR A 17 2.63 -4.61 -6.35
C THR A 17 1.40 -4.99 -7.17
N ASN A 18 1.30 -6.26 -7.54
CA ASN A 18 0.12 -6.81 -8.24
C ASN A 18 -1.04 -6.97 -7.25
N ALA A 19 -1.49 -5.84 -6.69
CA ALA A 19 -2.43 -5.78 -5.59
C ALA A 19 -3.74 -6.50 -5.91
N ASN A 20 -4.23 -6.39 -7.15
CA ASN A 20 -5.42 -7.11 -7.60
C ASN A 20 -5.27 -8.62 -7.46
N SER A 21 -4.17 -9.19 -7.97
CA SER A 21 -3.93 -10.63 -7.86
C SER A 21 -3.74 -11.06 -6.40
N TYR A 22 -3.08 -10.25 -5.58
CA TYR A 22 -2.89 -10.56 -4.15
C TYR A 22 -4.21 -10.52 -3.37
N LEU A 23 -5.05 -9.51 -3.58
CA LEU A 23 -6.37 -9.43 -2.97
C LEU A 23 -7.27 -10.59 -3.42
N LYS A 24 -7.21 -10.96 -4.70
CA LYS A 24 -7.92 -12.14 -5.22
C LYS A 24 -7.45 -13.41 -4.55
N THR A 25 -6.13 -13.67 -4.51
CA THR A 25 -5.56 -14.84 -3.83
C THR A 25 -5.98 -14.90 -2.36
N PHE A 26 -5.97 -13.77 -1.65
CA PHE A 26 -6.41 -13.70 -0.26
C PHE A 26 -7.88 -14.12 -0.11
N LYS A 27 -8.79 -13.56 -0.92
CA LYS A 27 -10.20 -13.92 -0.91
C LYS A 27 -10.45 -15.39 -1.25
N ASP A 28 -9.75 -15.91 -2.25
CA ASP A 28 -9.97 -17.27 -2.72
C ASP A 28 -9.47 -18.32 -1.71
N LYS A 29 -8.35 -18.07 -1.02
CA LYS A 29 -7.64 -19.10 -0.25
C LYS A 29 -7.66 -18.90 1.26
N TYR A 30 -7.81 -17.67 1.75
CA TYR A 30 -7.59 -17.35 3.18
C TYR A 30 -8.90 -17.03 3.91
N THR A 31 -10.07 -17.16 3.29
CA THR A 31 -11.36 -16.80 3.90
C THR A 31 -11.72 -17.63 5.12
N LYS A 32 -11.29 -18.89 5.19
CA LYS A 32 -11.57 -19.83 6.31
C LYS A 32 -10.46 -19.91 7.36
N THR A 33 -9.34 -19.23 7.13
CA THR A 33 -8.15 -19.22 7.98
C THR A 33 -8.25 -18.10 9.00
N ASN A 34 -7.69 -18.18 10.21
CA ASN A 34 -7.62 -17.03 11.13
C ASN A 34 -6.22 -16.42 11.18
N SER A 35 -5.20 -17.25 10.94
CA SER A 35 -3.82 -16.81 10.85
C SER A 35 -3.01 -17.73 9.97
N PHE A 36 -1.88 -17.26 9.45
CA PHE A 36 -1.01 -18.08 8.62
C PHE A 36 0.46 -17.77 8.86
N PHE A 37 1.31 -18.74 8.56
CA PHE A 37 2.75 -18.63 8.72
C PHE A 37 3.47 -19.48 7.67
N THR A 38 4.78 -19.27 7.55
CA THR A 38 5.66 -20.10 6.72
C THR A 38 6.55 -20.93 7.64
N SER A 39 6.76 -22.20 7.31
CA SER A 39 7.74 -23.02 8.03
C SER A 39 9.13 -22.88 7.41
N PRO A 40 10.20 -22.61 8.19
CA PRO A 40 11.57 -22.53 7.69
C PRO A 40 12.09 -23.82 7.06
N SER A 41 11.53 -24.98 7.43
CA SER A 41 12.11 -26.30 7.15
C SER A 41 11.63 -26.98 5.86
N ASN A 42 10.61 -26.47 5.18
CA ASN A 42 9.99 -27.12 4.01
C ASN A 42 10.28 -26.41 2.67
N ASN A 43 11.52 -25.96 2.49
CA ASN A 43 11.96 -25.32 1.25
C ASN A 43 12.37 -26.33 0.16
N THR A 44 11.60 -27.41 -0.01
CA THR A 44 11.81 -28.31 -1.15
C THR A 44 11.28 -27.62 -2.42
N ASN A 45 12.16 -27.46 -3.42
CA ASN A 45 11.87 -26.87 -4.75
C ASN A 45 11.67 -25.34 -4.82
N ASN A 46 12.35 -24.55 -3.98
CA ASN A 46 12.32 -23.07 -4.03
C ASN A 46 10.92 -22.43 -3.90
N LYS A 47 9.94 -23.19 -3.40
CA LYS A 47 8.58 -22.70 -3.11
C LYS A 47 8.46 -22.34 -1.64
N ILE A 48 7.62 -21.35 -1.37
CA ILE A 48 7.24 -20.97 0.00
C ILE A 48 5.86 -21.52 0.27
N TYR A 49 5.79 -22.52 1.13
CA TYR A 49 4.53 -23.09 1.59
C TYR A 49 3.97 -22.27 2.75
N VAL A 50 2.69 -21.93 2.64
CA VAL A 50 1.95 -21.19 3.66
C VAL A 50 1.00 -22.14 4.37
N TYR A 51 1.08 -22.12 5.70
CA TYR A 51 0.32 -22.96 6.60
C TYR A 51 -0.72 -22.12 7.33
N ASP A 52 -1.91 -22.69 7.57
CA ASP A 52 -2.92 -22.10 8.46
C ASP A 52 -2.63 -22.39 9.93
N GLU A 53 -3.48 -21.88 10.83
CA GLU A 53 -3.39 -22.15 12.28
C GLU A 53 -3.48 -23.64 12.68
N ASN A 54 -3.91 -24.52 11.77
CA ASN A 54 -4.02 -25.96 12.01
C ASN A 54 -2.90 -26.74 11.30
N GLU A 55 -1.82 -26.05 10.91
CA GLU A 55 -0.66 -26.60 10.20
C GLU A 55 -0.99 -27.22 8.82
N LYS A 56 -2.11 -26.84 8.21
CA LYS A 56 -2.46 -27.28 6.86
C LYS A 56 -1.92 -26.32 5.83
N ILE A 57 -1.36 -26.86 4.74
CA ILE A 57 -0.92 -26.05 3.60
C ILE A 57 -2.15 -25.45 2.92
N ILE A 58 -2.21 -24.12 2.86
CA ILE A 58 -3.29 -23.37 2.22
C ILE A 58 -2.84 -22.64 0.95
N ASP A 59 -1.54 -22.39 0.80
CA ASP A 59 -0.99 -21.72 -0.37
C ASP A 59 0.47 -22.08 -0.62
N ALA A 60 0.95 -21.75 -1.83
CA ALA A 60 2.36 -21.88 -2.20
C ALA A 60 2.79 -20.74 -3.14
N PHE A 61 3.84 -20.03 -2.76
CA PHE A 61 4.43 -18.95 -3.55
C PHE A 61 5.68 -19.43 -4.29
N LYS A 62 5.92 -18.87 -5.48
CA LYS A 62 7.07 -19.22 -6.32
C LYS A 62 8.40 -18.61 -5.84
N SER A 63 8.37 -17.60 -4.96
CA SER A 63 9.55 -16.95 -4.40
C SER A 63 9.21 -16.19 -3.12
N HIS A 64 10.21 -15.99 -2.25
CA HIS A 64 10.11 -15.13 -1.07
C HIS A 64 9.67 -13.70 -1.44
N SER A 65 10.29 -13.09 -2.45
CA SER A 65 9.91 -11.74 -2.91
C SER A 65 8.42 -11.62 -3.25
N THR A 66 7.82 -12.63 -3.89
CA THR A 66 6.37 -12.61 -4.20
C THR A 66 5.53 -12.72 -2.92
N TYR A 67 5.93 -13.58 -1.99
CA TYR A 67 5.26 -13.75 -0.70
C TYR A 67 5.34 -12.49 0.17
N ASP A 68 6.52 -11.85 0.21
CA ASP A 68 6.75 -10.62 0.96
C ASP A 68 5.89 -9.49 0.42
N GLN A 69 5.79 -9.35 -0.91
CA GLN A 69 4.93 -8.34 -1.55
C GLN A 69 3.44 -8.61 -1.32
N PHE A 70 3.03 -9.88 -1.31
CA PHE A 70 1.67 -10.28 -0.94
C PHE A 70 1.35 -9.85 0.50
N CYS A 71 2.20 -10.21 1.47
CA CYS A 71 2.00 -9.85 2.86
C CYS A 71 2.05 -8.33 3.07
N LEU A 72 3.02 -7.65 2.46
CA LEU A 72 3.16 -6.19 2.52
C LEU A 72 1.90 -5.47 2.02
N THR A 73 1.34 -5.93 0.90
CA THR A 73 0.12 -5.36 0.32
C THR A 73 -1.07 -5.56 1.25
N LEU A 74 -1.27 -6.77 1.77
CA LEU A 74 -2.38 -7.06 2.68
C LEU A 74 -2.26 -6.30 4.00
N CYS A 75 -1.06 -6.16 4.55
CA CYS A 75 -0.80 -5.33 5.73
C CYS A 75 -1.08 -3.85 5.46
N ALA A 76 -0.64 -3.32 4.31
CA ALA A 76 -0.90 -1.93 3.94
C ALA A 76 -2.40 -1.64 3.82
N PHE A 77 -3.16 -2.56 3.26
CA PHE A 77 -4.61 -2.45 3.09
C PHE A 77 -5.38 -2.74 4.39
N GLY A 78 -4.73 -3.35 5.39
CA GLY A 78 -5.28 -3.64 6.71
C GLY A 78 -6.05 -4.96 6.81
N TYR A 79 -5.81 -5.90 5.89
CA TYR A 79 -6.39 -7.24 5.97
C TYR A 79 -5.71 -8.11 7.03
N ILE A 80 -4.41 -7.93 7.22
CA ILE A 80 -3.58 -8.78 8.08
C ILE A 80 -2.58 -7.93 8.89
N GLU A 81 -2.03 -8.51 9.94
CA GLU A 81 -0.90 -7.95 10.69
C GLU A 81 0.11 -9.05 11.04
N ASN A 82 1.40 -8.70 11.15
CA ASN A 82 2.43 -9.64 11.60
C ASN A 82 2.55 -9.60 13.12
N VAL A 83 2.42 -10.77 13.76
CA VAL A 83 2.62 -11.00 15.19
C VAL A 83 3.66 -12.10 15.34
N ASN A 84 4.90 -11.70 15.62
CA ASN A 84 6.02 -12.61 15.88
C ASN A 84 6.26 -13.68 14.78
N GLY A 85 6.15 -13.29 13.50
CA GLY A 85 6.37 -14.20 12.37
C GLY A 85 5.11 -14.94 11.89
N THR A 86 4.01 -14.84 12.62
CA THR A 86 2.69 -15.30 12.19
C THR A 86 1.84 -14.12 11.73
N TYR A 87 1.19 -14.24 10.58
CA TYR A 87 0.24 -13.23 10.11
C TYR A 87 -1.16 -13.53 10.64
N ARG A 88 -1.69 -12.63 11.48
CA ARG A 88 -3.08 -12.68 11.94
C ARG A 88 -3.98 -11.99 10.93
N ILE A 89 -5.12 -12.59 10.60
CA ILE A 89 -6.10 -11.96 9.72
C ILE A 89 -7.04 -11.09 10.56
N ILE A 90 -7.04 -9.79 10.27
CA ILE A 90 -7.85 -8.78 10.97
C ILE A 90 -9.26 -8.74 10.41
N LYS A 91 -9.38 -8.72 9.07
CA LYS A 91 -10.65 -8.69 8.36
C LYS A 91 -10.57 -9.55 7.09
N LYS A 92 -11.70 -10.16 6.73
CA LYS A 92 -11.87 -10.93 5.47
C LYS A 92 -12.30 -10.05 4.31
N GLU A 93 -13.07 -9.04 4.64
CA GLU A 93 -13.60 -8.07 3.71
C GLU A 93 -13.43 -6.68 4.31
N LEU A 94 -13.11 -5.73 3.44
CA LEU A 94 -12.95 -4.32 3.77
C LEU A 94 -13.70 -3.54 2.70
N THR A 95 -14.45 -2.54 3.13
CA THR A 95 -15.03 -1.52 2.26
C THR A 95 -13.93 -0.60 1.74
N ASN A 96 -14.21 0.12 0.65
CA ASN A 96 -13.26 1.10 0.11
C ASN A 96 -12.91 2.19 1.15
N LYS A 97 -13.87 2.65 1.96
CA LYS A 97 -13.61 3.64 3.02
C LYS A 97 -12.65 3.11 4.09
N GLU A 98 -12.79 1.86 4.50
CA GLU A 98 -11.87 1.25 5.47
C GLU A 98 -10.47 1.08 4.90
N ILE A 99 -10.34 0.69 3.62
CA ILE A 99 -9.02 0.61 2.98
C ILE A 99 -8.41 2.02 2.89
N ILE A 100 -9.20 3.04 2.51
CA ILE A 100 -8.75 4.44 2.52
C ILE A 100 -8.25 4.81 3.92
N ASP A 101 -9.03 4.59 4.97
CA ASP A 101 -8.63 4.88 6.35
C ASP A 101 -7.30 4.20 6.72
N ASN A 102 -7.13 2.93 6.34
CA ASN A 102 -5.90 2.19 6.58
C ASN A 102 -4.68 2.81 5.88
N MET A 103 -4.83 3.43 4.70
CA MET A 103 -3.73 4.11 4.01
C MET A 103 -3.17 5.30 4.81
N PHE A 104 -3.97 5.90 5.68
CA PHE A 104 -3.58 7.04 6.51
C PHE A 104 -3.12 6.63 7.93
N LEU A 105 -3.12 5.34 8.26
CA LEU A 105 -2.62 4.88 9.56
C LEU A 105 -1.08 4.85 9.61
N LYS A 106 -0.53 5.26 10.76
CA LYS A 106 0.90 5.07 11.05
C LYS A 106 1.22 3.58 11.17
N SER A 107 2.42 3.20 10.74
CA SER A 107 2.96 1.84 10.86
C SER A 107 4.37 1.91 11.41
N SER A 108 4.73 0.97 12.29
CA SER A 108 6.12 0.78 12.72
C SER A 108 6.99 0.15 11.63
N ASN A 109 6.37 -0.50 10.64
CA ASN A 109 7.05 -1.03 9.47
C ASN A 109 7.10 0.05 8.37
N LYS A 110 8.31 0.54 8.09
CA LYS A 110 8.59 1.58 7.10
C LYS A 110 8.10 1.23 5.68
N ASP A 111 8.17 -0.05 5.29
CA ASP A 111 7.81 -0.46 3.93
C ASP A 111 6.28 -0.44 3.74
N ILE A 112 5.52 -0.73 4.81
CA ILE A 112 4.06 -0.53 4.83
C ILE A 112 3.74 0.95 4.64
N SER A 113 4.42 1.83 5.38
CA SER A 113 4.23 3.28 5.26
C SER A 113 4.53 3.78 3.86
N ILE A 114 5.65 3.35 3.26
CA ILE A 114 6.03 3.71 1.90
C ILE A 114 4.97 3.23 0.89
N LEU A 115 4.50 1.98 1.01
CA LEU A 115 3.47 1.47 0.10
C LEU A 115 2.16 2.27 0.22
N ARG A 116 1.68 2.54 1.43
CA ARG A 116 0.46 3.34 1.66
C ARG A 116 0.57 4.73 1.03
N GLN A 117 1.70 5.39 1.26
CA GLN A 117 1.97 6.70 0.69
C GLN A 117 2.02 6.68 -0.85
N SER A 118 2.69 5.68 -1.44
CA SER A 118 2.72 5.47 -2.89
C SER A 118 1.31 5.34 -3.48
N ARG A 119 0.40 4.64 -2.79
CA ARG A 119 -0.99 4.46 -3.23
C ARG A 119 -1.78 5.77 -3.20
N ILE A 120 -1.57 6.61 -2.18
CA ILE A 120 -2.16 7.97 -2.11
C ILE A 120 -1.68 8.84 -3.29
N ILE A 121 -0.39 8.79 -3.63
CA ILE A 121 0.14 9.52 -4.79
C ILE A 121 -0.46 9.01 -6.09
N THR A 122 -0.54 7.69 -6.29
CA THR A 122 -1.17 7.10 -7.47
C THR A 122 -2.62 7.55 -7.60
N PHE A 123 -3.36 7.62 -6.50
CA PHE A 123 -4.72 8.19 -6.48
C PHE A 123 -4.73 9.66 -6.93
N LEU A 124 -3.88 10.52 -6.37
CA LEU A 124 -3.80 11.92 -6.76
C LEU A 124 -3.38 12.11 -8.23
N PHE A 125 -2.51 11.23 -8.73
CA PHE A 125 -2.11 11.21 -10.13
C PHE A 125 -3.28 10.83 -11.06
N ASN A 126 -4.05 9.80 -10.70
CA ASN A 126 -5.23 9.39 -11.48
C ASN A 126 -6.33 10.46 -11.52
N LEU A 127 -6.43 11.29 -10.48
CA LEU A 127 -7.29 12.48 -10.48
C LEU A 127 -6.71 13.67 -11.25
N ASN A 128 -5.52 13.51 -11.85
CA ASN A 128 -4.76 14.57 -12.51
C ASN A 128 -4.45 15.79 -11.60
N ILE A 129 -4.48 15.58 -10.28
CA ILE A 129 -4.06 16.58 -9.29
C ILE A 129 -2.52 16.66 -9.30
N ILE A 130 -1.86 15.50 -9.38
CA ILE A 130 -0.42 15.38 -9.67
C ILE A 130 -0.26 14.94 -11.12
N ASN A 131 0.66 15.54 -11.85
CA ASN A 131 0.97 15.21 -13.23
C ASN A 131 2.42 15.59 -13.57
N LYS A 132 2.83 15.33 -14.81
CA LYS A 132 4.19 15.63 -15.29
C LYS A 132 4.65 17.08 -15.09
N ASN A 133 3.72 18.02 -15.01
CA ASN A 133 4.03 19.44 -14.88
C ASN A 133 4.21 19.90 -13.43
N ASN A 134 3.73 19.13 -12.44
CA ASN A 134 3.79 19.50 -11.02
C ASN A 134 4.25 18.36 -10.09
N HIS A 135 4.71 17.22 -10.62
CA HIS A 135 5.10 16.09 -9.76
C HIS A 135 6.32 16.34 -8.88
N GLU A 136 7.25 17.20 -9.32
CA GLU A 136 8.41 17.60 -8.53
C GLU A 136 8.02 18.39 -7.28
N ASP A 137 6.74 18.61 -7.03
CA ASP A 137 6.24 19.33 -5.87
C ASP A 137 5.95 18.44 -4.64
N PHE A 138 5.85 17.09 -4.74
CA PHE A 138 5.25 16.19 -3.70
C PHE A 138 6.16 15.12 -2.99
N GLU A 139 6.73 15.33 -1.77
CA GLU A 139 7.78 14.46 -1.15
C GLU A 139 7.27 13.32 -0.24
N LEU A 140 7.87 12.12 -0.34
CA LEU A 140 7.70 10.97 0.56
C LEU A 140 8.70 11.00 1.75
N LYS A 141 8.24 10.97 3.00
CA LYS A 141 9.13 10.83 4.18
C LYS A 141 9.69 9.39 4.27
N GLY A 142 11.01 9.19 4.17
CA GLY A 142 11.68 8.00 4.73
C GLY A 142 12.81 7.29 3.97
N LYS A 143 13.25 7.72 2.77
CA LYS A 143 14.44 7.15 2.09
C LYS A 143 15.25 8.20 1.31
N ARG A 144 16.58 8.03 1.28
CA ARG A 144 17.56 8.87 0.58
C ARG A 144 17.96 8.22 -0.76
N SER A 145 17.25 8.46 -1.87
CA SER A 145 17.82 8.24 -3.23
C SER A 145 16.93 8.81 -4.35
N SER A 146 17.49 8.80 -5.57
CA SER A 146 17.07 9.44 -6.84
C SER A 146 15.59 9.33 -7.24
N GLY A 147 15.09 10.43 -7.84
CA GLY A 147 13.80 10.69 -8.50
C GLY A 147 12.90 9.51 -8.91
N VAL A 148 11.57 9.71 -8.88
CA VAL A 148 10.65 8.80 -9.58
C VAL A 148 10.44 9.22 -10.99
N GLU A 149 10.22 8.22 -11.83
CA GLU A 149 9.68 8.41 -13.16
C GLU A 149 8.17 8.17 -13.12
N LEU A 150 7.36 9.23 -13.29
CA LEU A 150 5.88 9.19 -13.29
C LEU A 150 5.28 8.09 -14.18
N LYS A 151 5.96 7.74 -15.27
CA LYS A 151 5.56 6.66 -16.20
C LYS A 151 5.37 5.31 -15.48
N ASN A 152 6.06 5.08 -14.36
CA ASN A 152 5.96 3.86 -13.57
C ASN A 152 4.71 3.84 -12.67
N LEU A 153 4.20 5.01 -12.24
CA LEU A 153 2.96 5.10 -11.44
C LEU A 153 1.72 4.73 -12.28
N ILE A 154 1.71 5.12 -13.56
CA ILE A 154 0.60 4.83 -14.51
C ILE A 154 0.40 3.32 -14.71
N ALA A 155 1.49 2.55 -14.72
CA ALA A 155 1.43 1.10 -14.92
C ALA A 155 0.90 0.32 -13.70
N GLU A 156 0.73 0.98 -12.55
CA GLU A 156 0.59 0.32 -11.24
C GLU A 156 -0.76 0.60 -10.55
N THR A 157 -1.67 1.32 -11.21
CA THR A 157 -3.04 1.57 -10.73
C THR A 157 -3.84 0.27 -10.66
N SER A 158 -4.15 -0.22 -9.45
CA SER A 158 -4.99 -1.40 -9.26
C SER A 158 -6.45 -1.11 -9.56
N SER A 159 -7.30 -2.15 -9.64
CA SER A 159 -8.73 -1.94 -9.90
C SER A 159 -9.40 -1.20 -8.76
N TRP A 160 -8.87 -1.34 -7.55
CA TRP A 160 -9.33 -0.62 -6.37
C TRP A 160 -9.09 0.89 -6.50
N GLU A 161 -7.89 1.35 -6.91
CA GLU A 161 -7.66 2.78 -7.14
C GLU A 161 -8.56 3.33 -8.25
N LYS A 162 -8.77 2.56 -9.33
CA LYS A 162 -9.70 2.97 -10.40
C LYS A 162 -11.12 3.15 -9.89
N GLN A 163 -11.60 2.23 -9.05
CA GLN A 163 -12.93 2.33 -8.45
C GLN A 163 -13.07 3.58 -7.57
N ILE A 164 -12.07 3.89 -6.75
CA ILE A 164 -12.08 5.12 -5.94
C ILE A 164 -12.11 6.35 -6.84
N CYS A 165 -11.31 6.38 -7.91
CA CYS A 165 -11.27 7.51 -8.85
C CYS A 165 -12.53 7.69 -9.71
N MET A 166 -13.48 6.74 -9.66
CA MET A 166 -14.76 6.81 -10.37
C MET A 166 -15.94 7.16 -9.46
N ASP A 167 -15.73 7.22 -8.15
CA ASP A 167 -16.76 7.47 -7.14
C ASP A 167 -16.50 8.80 -6.45
N ILE A 168 -17.37 9.79 -6.69
CA ILE A 168 -17.20 11.15 -6.19
C ILE A 168 -17.18 11.23 -4.66
N ASP A 169 -17.96 10.39 -3.97
CA ASP A 169 -18.01 10.38 -2.51
C ASP A 169 -16.72 9.83 -1.94
N LEU A 170 -16.16 8.80 -2.57
CA LEU A 170 -14.86 8.24 -2.18
C LEU A 170 -13.70 9.18 -2.51
N ILE A 171 -13.77 9.92 -3.62
CA ILE A 171 -12.80 10.97 -3.96
C ILE A 171 -12.79 12.04 -2.87
N ILE A 172 -13.95 12.62 -2.54
CA ILE A 172 -14.07 13.65 -1.51
C ILE A 172 -13.55 13.11 -0.18
N TYR A 173 -13.95 11.90 0.21
CA TYR A 173 -13.50 11.26 1.44
C TYR A 173 -11.97 11.13 1.52
N CYS A 174 -11.33 10.67 0.45
CA CYS A 174 -9.88 10.54 0.39
C CYS A 174 -9.18 11.92 0.42
N LEU A 175 -9.68 12.91 -0.31
CA LEU A 175 -9.11 14.27 -0.33
C LEU A 175 -9.20 14.96 1.04
N GLU A 176 -10.30 14.79 1.79
CA GLU A 176 -10.42 15.31 3.15
C GLU A 176 -9.38 14.68 4.10
N LYS A 177 -9.11 13.38 3.97
CA LYS A 177 -8.06 12.72 4.75
C LYS A 177 -6.67 13.28 4.45
N ILE A 178 -6.36 13.51 3.16
CA ILE A 178 -5.07 14.06 2.71
C ILE A 178 -4.80 15.42 3.37
N LYS A 179 -5.81 16.28 3.50
CA LYS A 179 -5.66 17.60 4.17
C LYS A 179 -5.17 17.51 5.61
N THR A 180 -5.47 16.40 6.29
CA THR A 180 -5.18 16.19 7.72
C THR A 180 -3.96 15.29 7.96
N TYR A 181 -3.36 14.75 6.89
CA TYR A 181 -2.24 13.82 6.99
C TYR A 181 -0.92 14.57 6.80
N ASP A 182 0.03 14.39 7.72
CA ASP A 182 1.39 14.98 7.71
C ASP A 182 2.32 14.34 6.65
N PHE A 183 1.78 14.21 5.45
CA PHE A 183 2.43 13.67 4.26
C PHE A 183 3.16 14.74 3.48
N ILE A 184 2.57 15.94 3.42
CA ILE A 184 3.16 17.11 2.80
C ILE A 184 3.96 17.84 3.88
N LYS A 185 5.28 18.02 3.69
CA LYS A 185 6.06 18.94 4.53
C LYS A 185 5.46 20.34 4.35
N LYS A 186 4.90 20.93 5.41
CA LYS A 186 4.67 22.38 5.47
C LYS A 186 6.05 23.02 5.68
N GLU A 187 6.41 24.02 4.89
CA GLU A 187 7.76 24.64 4.88
C GLU A 187 8.24 25.26 6.22
N ASN A 188 7.51 25.13 7.34
CA ASN A 188 7.81 25.88 8.57
C ASN A 188 8.32 25.08 9.79
N ASP A 189 8.65 23.80 9.67
CA ASP A 189 9.12 23.02 10.85
C ASP A 189 10.65 23.03 11.07
N TYR A 190 11.40 23.88 10.36
CA TYR A 190 12.85 24.07 10.56
C TYR A 190 13.25 25.53 10.86
N ALA A 191 12.35 26.33 11.44
CA ALA A 191 12.75 27.54 12.14
C ALA A 191 13.00 27.22 13.63
N LYS A 192 14.12 26.55 13.91
CA LYS A 192 14.80 26.57 15.21
C LYS A 192 16.30 26.55 15.00
#